data_AF-U5YRZ3-F1
#
_entry.id   AF-U5YRZ3-F1
#
_cell.length_a   1.000
_cell.length_b   1.000
_cell.length_c   1.000
_cell.angle_alpha   90.00
_cell.angle_beta   90.00
_cell.angle_gamma   90.00
#
_symmetry.space_group_name_H-M   'P 1'
#
loop_
_entity.id
_entity.type
_entity.pdbx_description
1 polymer ?
#
loop_
_entity_poly.entity_id
_entity_poly.type
_entity_poly.pdbx_seq_one_letter_code
_entity_poly.pdbx_strand_id
1 'polypeptide(L)'
;MTTAPVCTCRPGATLWLTGPAHPAVAADLASLLRTRYHRRAEVLHLPASGTHGETAEAAVRRIGMIAEILARNGILALVVPTATAAVRAAGPDAVPESGSPAVPGADAVRAAQEEVRDRHLRSGAAFLAPPAGAGVTATTAPALLALLDGHGLLPPG
;
A
#
# COMPACT_ATOMS: atom_id res chain seq x y z
N MET A 1 13.40 -27.11 9.24
CA MET A 1 12.29 -26.44 8.52
C MET A 1 12.82 -25.99 7.18
N THR A 2 12.47 -26.67 6.10
CA THR A 2 13.00 -26.38 4.75
C THR A 2 12.26 -25.17 4.19
N THR A 3 12.94 -24.03 4.08
CA THR A 3 12.41 -22.81 3.49
C THR A 3 12.15 -23.08 2.01
N ALA A 4 10.89 -23.04 1.58
CA ALA A 4 10.55 -23.18 0.17
C ALA A 4 11.26 -22.08 -0.66
N PRO A 5 11.73 -22.38 -1.87
CA PRO A 5 12.41 -21.40 -2.71
C PRO A 5 11.42 -20.28 -3.10
N VAL A 6 11.80 -19.03 -2.84
CA VAL A 6 11.00 -17.87 -3.24
C VAL A 6 11.15 -17.63 -4.75
N CYS A 7 10.04 -17.55 -5.49
CA CYS A 7 10.06 -17.16 -6.90
C CYS A 7 10.35 -15.65 -7.04
N THR A 8 11.47 -15.32 -7.68
CA THR A 8 11.78 -13.97 -8.21
C THR A 8 11.34 -13.80 -9.68
N CYS A 9 10.78 -14.87 -10.26
CA CYS A 9 10.31 -14.94 -11.64
C CYS A 9 9.12 -14.01 -11.97
N ARG A 10 8.49 -13.40 -10.96
CA ARG A 10 7.34 -12.52 -11.13
C ARG A 10 7.66 -11.09 -10.72
N PRO A 11 7.04 -10.09 -11.37
CA PRO A 11 7.21 -8.70 -10.99
C PRO A 11 6.75 -8.47 -9.54
N GLY A 12 7.41 -7.54 -8.87
CA GLY A 12 6.96 -7.01 -7.59
C GLY A 12 5.90 -5.92 -7.80
N ALA A 13 5.33 -5.45 -6.71
CA ALA A 13 4.31 -4.41 -6.73
C ALA A 13 4.26 -3.71 -5.38
N THR A 14 3.78 -2.48 -5.37
CA THR A 14 3.42 -1.76 -4.15
C THR A 14 1.92 -1.82 -3.97
N LEU A 15 1.46 -2.31 -2.82
CA LEU A 15 0.07 -2.26 -2.39
C LEU A 15 -0.07 -1.19 -1.31
N TRP A 16 -0.65 -0.06 -1.66
CA TRP A 16 -0.90 1.06 -0.75
C TRP A 16 -2.26 0.90 -0.09
N LEU A 17 -2.25 0.50 1.17
CA LEU A 17 -3.46 0.15 1.91
C LEU A 17 -4.12 1.40 2.50
N THR A 18 -5.44 1.58 2.37
CA THR A 18 -6.16 2.81 2.83
C THR A 18 -7.36 2.51 3.74
N GLY A 19 -7.40 3.09 4.94
CA GLY A 19 -8.49 2.94 5.93
C GLY A 19 -8.00 2.53 7.34
N PRO A 20 -8.85 1.96 8.22
CA PRO A 20 -8.50 1.68 9.62
C PRO A 20 -8.01 0.25 9.96
N ALA A 21 -8.28 -0.79 9.14
CA ALA A 21 -8.03 -2.19 9.49
C ALA A 21 -6.68 -2.78 8.99
N HIS A 22 -5.76 -1.94 8.54
CA HIS A 22 -4.67 -2.33 7.63
C HIS A 22 -3.47 -3.04 8.26
N PRO A 23 -3.06 -2.80 9.53
CA PRO A 23 -1.88 -3.47 10.08
C PRO A 23 -2.05 -4.99 10.19
N ALA A 24 -3.17 -5.46 10.74
CA ALA A 24 -3.44 -6.89 10.90
C ALA A 24 -3.61 -7.57 9.53
N VAL A 25 -4.40 -6.95 8.63
CA VAL A 25 -4.59 -7.47 7.27
C VAL A 25 -3.27 -7.53 6.51
N ALA A 26 -2.40 -6.52 6.62
CA ALA A 26 -1.10 -6.54 5.97
C ALA A 26 -0.20 -7.67 6.50
N ALA A 27 -0.24 -7.93 7.80
CA ALA A 27 0.50 -9.03 8.41
C ALA A 27 -0.01 -10.40 7.93
N ASP A 28 -1.33 -10.60 7.92
CA ASP A 28 -1.97 -11.83 7.44
C ASP A 28 -1.69 -12.07 5.96
N LEU A 29 -1.85 -11.02 5.13
CA LEU A 29 -1.54 -11.06 3.70
C LEU A 29 -0.06 -11.40 3.46
N ALA A 30 0.86 -10.75 4.17
CA ALA A 30 2.28 -11.04 4.06
C ALA A 30 2.60 -12.49 4.45
N SER A 31 1.93 -13.01 5.50
CA SER A 31 2.07 -14.42 5.91
C SER A 31 1.62 -15.37 4.79
N LEU A 32 0.42 -15.15 4.22
CA LEU A 32 -0.10 -15.95 3.11
C LEU A 32 0.81 -15.89 1.87
N LEU A 33 1.26 -14.69 1.48
CA LEU A 33 2.15 -14.49 0.34
C LEU A 33 3.45 -15.29 0.48
N ARG A 34 4.05 -15.28 1.67
CA ARG A 34 5.31 -15.98 1.94
C ARG A 34 5.12 -17.50 2.05
N THR A 35 4.08 -17.95 2.75
CA THR A 35 3.90 -19.37 3.11
C THR A 35 3.18 -20.17 2.03
N ARG A 36 2.12 -19.61 1.44
CA ARG A 36 1.25 -20.30 0.47
C ARG A 36 1.65 -20.00 -0.98
N TYR A 37 2.00 -18.74 -1.26
CA TYR A 37 2.27 -18.29 -2.64
C TYR A 37 3.76 -18.15 -2.96
N HIS A 38 4.64 -18.43 -2.00
CA HIS A 38 6.11 -18.36 -2.12
C HIS A 38 6.62 -17.05 -2.75
N ARG A 39 5.95 -15.94 -2.43
CA ARG A 39 6.31 -14.57 -2.82
C ARG A 39 7.06 -13.88 -1.67
N ARG A 40 8.05 -13.05 -2.01
CA ARG A 40 8.62 -12.08 -1.07
C ARG A 40 7.63 -10.94 -0.89
N ALA A 41 7.32 -10.62 0.36
CA ALA A 41 6.48 -9.49 0.73
C ALA A 41 7.12 -8.78 1.92
N GLU A 42 7.04 -7.46 1.96
CA GLU A 42 7.52 -6.62 3.06
C GLU A 42 6.44 -5.64 3.49
N VAL A 43 6.22 -5.51 4.80
CA VAL A 43 5.24 -4.57 5.36
C VAL A 43 5.97 -3.29 5.73
N LEU A 44 5.55 -2.17 5.13
CA LEU A 44 6.12 -0.85 5.36
C LEU A 44 5.12 0.01 6.13
N HIS A 45 5.47 0.40 7.34
CA HIS A 45 4.64 1.29 8.14
C HIS A 45 4.97 2.75 7.82
N LEU A 46 3.96 3.50 7.39
CA LEU A 46 4.07 4.94 7.20
C LEU A 46 3.70 5.64 8.52
N PRO A 47 4.68 6.25 9.21
CA PRO A 47 4.44 6.84 10.52
C PRO A 47 3.54 8.09 10.43
N ALA A 48 2.97 8.45 11.57
CA ALA A 48 2.21 9.69 11.68
C ALA A 48 3.13 10.91 11.52
N SER A 49 2.60 12.03 11.01
CA SER A 49 3.33 13.31 11.00
C SER A 49 3.89 13.63 12.39
N GLY A 50 5.15 14.08 12.46
CA GLY A 50 5.78 14.50 13.71
C GLY A 50 6.62 13.44 14.41
N THR A 51 6.65 12.19 13.94
CA THR A 51 7.68 11.24 14.39
C THR A 51 9.05 11.75 13.95
N HIS A 52 9.95 12.02 14.90
CA HIS A 52 11.30 12.54 14.65
C HIS A 52 11.37 13.88 13.88
N GLY A 53 10.29 14.68 13.91
CA GLY A 53 10.23 15.97 13.20
C GLY A 53 10.01 15.87 11.68
N GLU A 54 9.79 14.67 11.14
CA GLU A 54 9.46 14.46 9.72
C GLU A 54 8.01 14.86 9.43
N THR A 55 7.78 15.58 8.32
CA THR A 55 6.42 15.88 7.84
C THR A 55 5.78 14.62 7.27
N ALA A 56 4.44 14.51 7.32
CA ALA A 56 3.75 13.36 6.70
C ALA A 56 4.04 13.26 5.20
N GLU A 57 4.17 14.40 4.51
CA GLU A 57 4.55 14.46 3.09
C GLU A 57 5.93 13.81 2.84
N ALA A 58 6.94 14.18 3.64
CA ALA A 58 8.28 13.62 3.53
C ALA A 58 8.28 12.12 3.83
N ALA A 59 7.53 11.67 4.85
CA ALA A 59 7.38 10.27 5.17
C ALA A 59 6.76 9.46 4.01
N VAL A 60 5.73 10.01 3.34
CA VAL A 60 5.11 9.41 2.14
C VAL A 60 6.14 9.26 1.02
N ARG A 61 6.91 10.32 0.71
CA ARG A 61 7.93 10.28 -0.34
C ARG A 61 9.01 9.24 -0.04
N ARG A 62 9.47 9.17 1.22
CA ARG A 62 10.50 8.22 1.67
C ARG A 62 10.01 6.78 1.62
N ILE A 63 8.85 6.48 2.20
CA ILE A 63 8.27 5.13 2.16
C ILE A 63 7.95 4.74 0.71
N GLY A 64 7.46 5.67 -0.10
CA GLY A 64 7.21 5.48 -1.52
C GLY A 64 8.47 5.08 -2.30
N MET A 65 9.61 5.73 -2.03
CA MET A 65 10.89 5.37 -2.63
C MET A 65 11.36 3.96 -2.21
N ILE A 66 11.23 3.62 -0.93
CA ILE A 66 11.57 2.28 -0.43
C ILE A 66 10.67 1.22 -1.11
N ALA A 67 9.37 1.47 -1.18
CA ALA A 67 8.41 0.56 -1.82
C ALA A 67 8.72 0.36 -3.31
N GLU A 68 9.06 1.43 -4.03
CA GLU A 68 9.46 1.38 -5.43
C GLU A 68 10.69 0.50 -5.65
N ILE A 69 11.71 0.66 -4.81
CA ILE A 69 12.93 -0.15 -4.87
C ILE A 69 12.59 -1.62 -4.65
N LEU A 70 11.76 -1.94 -3.65
CA LEU A 70 11.34 -3.33 -3.38
C LEU A 70 10.54 -3.91 -4.57
N ALA A 71 9.57 -3.16 -5.11
CA ALA A 71 8.75 -3.58 -6.23
C ALA A 71 9.59 -3.91 -7.49
N ARG A 72 10.56 -3.06 -7.81
CA ARG A 72 11.50 -3.30 -8.93
C ARG A 72 12.36 -4.56 -8.76
N ASN A 73 12.54 -5.03 -7.52
CA ASN A 73 13.30 -6.24 -7.19
C ASN A 73 12.42 -7.48 -6.99
N GLY A 74 11.17 -7.46 -7.47
CA GLY A 74 10.27 -8.62 -7.40
C GLY A 74 9.52 -8.79 -6.07
N ILE A 75 9.65 -7.83 -5.15
CA ILE A 75 9.08 -7.89 -3.80
C ILE A 75 7.72 -7.18 -3.78
N LEU A 76 6.76 -7.75 -3.05
CA LEU A 76 5.47 -7.12 -2.79
C LEU A 76 5.57 -6.19 -1.56
N ALA A 77 5.59 -4.89 -1.77
CA ALA A 77 5.64 -3.89 -0.70
C ALA A 77 4.22 -3.52 -0.23
N LEU A 78 3.86 -3.88 1.00
CA LEU A 78 2.57 -3.60 1.60
C LEU A 78 2.70 -2.34 2.47
N VAL A 79 2.30 -1.19 1.94
CA VAL A 79 2.38 0.09 2.66
C VAL A 79 1.15 0.27 3.54
N VAL A 80 1.37 0.50 4.83
CA VAL A 80 0.35 0.68 5.87
C VAL A 80 0.45 2.10 6.46
N PRO A 81 -0.38 3.05 5.99
CA PRO A 81 -0.57 4.36 6.62
C PRO A 81 -1.13 4.23 8.03
N THR A 82 -0.57 5.00 8.96
CA THR A 82 -1.24 5.29 10.22
C THR A 82 -2.43 6.23 9.98
N ALA A 83 -3.46 6.17 10.81
CA ALA A 83 -4.76 6.82 10.57
C ALA A 83 -4.70 8.34 10.32
N THR A 84 -3.67 9.04 10.83
CA THR A 84 -3.44 10.47 10.58
C THR A 84 -2.74 10.77 9.25
N ALA A 85 -1.98 9.82 8.71
CA ALA A 85 -1.42 9.88 7.35
C ALA A 85 -2.41 9.37 6.29
N ALA A 86 -3.43 8.60 6.70
CA ALA A 86 -4.49 8.08 5.84
C ALA A 86 -5.57 9.11 5.49
N VAL A 87 -5.19 10.38 5.34
CA VAL A 87 -6.11 11.46 4.93
C VAL A 87 -6.95 10.95 3.76
N ARG A 88 -8.28 10.98 3.97
CA ARG A 88 -9.33 10.55 3.05
C ARG A 88 -8.89 10.82 1.61
N ALA A 89 -8.52 9.76 0.89
CA ALA A 89 -8.64 9.68 -0.55
C ALA A 89 -10.14 9.62 -0.89
N ALA A 90 -10.85 10.70 -0.57
CA ALA A 90 -12.14 11.00 -1.12
C ALA A 90 -11.91 11.21 -2.62
N GLY A 91 -12.52 10.36 -3.45
CA GLY A 91 -12.60 10.63 -4.88
C GLY A 91 -13.24 12.00 -5.12
N PRO A 92 -13.12 12.55 -6.33
CA PRO A 92 -13.70 13.86 -6.67
C PRO A 92 -15.22 13.96 -6.42
N ASP A 93 -15.92 12.84 -6.22
CA ASP A 93 -17.37 12.76 -5.97
C ASP A 93 -17.77 12.64 -4.48
N ALA A 94 -16.83 12.60 -3.55
CA ALA A 94 -17.18 12.57 -2.13
C ALA A 94 -17.55 13.98 -1.65
N VAL A 95 -18.86 14.23 -1.53
CA VAL A 95 -19.39 15.44 -0.91
C VAL A 95 -18.77 15.57 0.49
N PRO A 96 -18.02 16.65 0.79
CA PRO A 96 -17.49 16.84 2.13
C PRO A 96 -18.68 16.95 3.07
N GLU A 97 -18.72 16.10 4.12
CA GLU A 97 -19.61 16.32 5.25
C GLU A 97 -19.32 17.72 5.79
N SER A 98 -20.21 18.65 5.46
CA SER A 98 -20.10 20.07 5.77
C SER A 98 -20.08 20.24 7.28
N GLY A 99 -18.88 20.25 7.86
CA GLY A 99 -18.67 20.29 9.31
C GLY A 99 -17.41 19.58 9.82
N SER A 100 -16.75 18.72 9.04
CA SER A 100 -15.46 18.16 9.46
C SER A 100 -14.32 19.15 9.21
N PRO A 101 -13.48 19.47 10.22
CA PRO A 101 -12.34 20.35 10.00
C PRO A 101 -11.38 19.72 8.98
N ALA A 102 -11.03 20.48 7.94
CA ALA A 102 -9.98 20.08 7.01
C ALA A 102 -8.71 19.79 7.81
N VAL A 103 -8.20 18.57 7.74
CA VAL A 103 -6.95 18.20 8.43
C VAL A 103 -5.82 18.97 7.74
N PRO A 104 -5.09 19.85 8.45
CA PRO A 104 -3.98 20.59 7.85
C PRO A 104 -2.95 19.64 7.25
N GLY A 105 -2.53 19.87 6.00
CA GLY A 105 -1.55 19.03 5.29
C GLY A 105 -2.14 17.82 4.54
N ALA A 106 -3.46 17.63 4.59
CA ALA A 106 -4.19 16.62 3.84
C ALA A 106 -3.87 16.58 2.34
N ASP A 107 -3.94 17.76 1.70
CA ASP A 107 -3.70 17.88 0.26
C ASP A 107 -2.24 17.63 -0.10
N ALA A 108 -1.30 18.05 0.73
CA ALA A 108 0.13 17.79 0.52
C ALA A 108 0.45 16.29 0.60
N VAL A 109 -0.14 15.57 1.56
CA VAL A 109 -0.01 14.10 1.68
C VAL A 109 -0.57 13.40 0.46
N ARG A 110 -1.75 13.83 -0.02
CA ARG A 110 -2.39 13.28 -1.22
C ARG A 110 -1.55 13.53 -2.48
N ALA A 111 -1.05 14.75 -2.66
CA ALA A 111 -0.17 15.10 -3.77
C ALA A 111 1.14 14.29 -3.75
N ALA A 112 1.74 14.09 -2.57
CA ALA A 112 2.92 13.25 -2.44
C ALA A 112 2.64 11.78 -2.76
N GLN A 113 1.48 11.25 -2.38
CA GLN A 113 1.10 9.89 -2.74
C GLN A 113 0.88 9.73 -4.26
N GLU A 114 0.28 10.73 -4.91
CA GLU A 114 0.11 10.76 -6.36
C GLU A 114 1.47 10.81 -7.08
N GLU A 115 2.41 11.64 -6.61
CA GLU A 115 3.77 11.67 -7.16
C GLU A 115 4.47 10.31 -7.01
N VAL A 116 4.31 9.64 -5.87
CA VAL A 116 4.84 8.29 -5.63
C VAL A 116 4.23 7.29 -6.61
N ARG A 117 2.91 7.33 -6.83
CA ARG A 117 2.22 6.47 -7.81
C ARG A 117 2.79 6.71 -9.21
N ASP A 118 2.88 7.96 -9.65
CA ASP A 118 3.39 8.30 -10.96
C ASP A 118 4.83 7.82 -11.17
N ARG A 119 5.65 7.91 -10.12
CA ARG A 119 7.03 7.40 -10.14
C ARG A 119 7.08 5.88 -10.34
N HIS A 120 6.22 5.13 -9.65
CA HIS A 120 6.12 3.68 -9.85
C HIS A 120 5.73 3.35 -11.29
N LEU A 121 4.71 4.02 -11.83
CA LEU A 121 4.24 3.81 -13.20
C LEU A 121 5.32 4.12 -14.24
N ARG A 122 6.02 5.25 -14.11
CA ARG A 122 7.17 5.59 -14.99
C ARG A 122 8.28 4.54 -14.95
N SER A 123 8.39 3.81 -13.85
CA SER A 123 9.39 2.76 -13.68
C SER A 123 8.96 1.36 -14.09
N GLY A 124 7.70 1.19 -14.52
CA GLY A 124 7.12 -0.13 -14.80
C GLY A 124 6.78 -0.95 -13.55
N ALA A 125 6.90 -0.39 -12.34
CA ALA A 125 6.47 -1.04 -11.11
C ALA A 125 4.96 -0.85 -10.91
N ALA A 126 4.23 -1.91 -10.59
CA ALA A 126 2.81 -1.81 -10.29
C ALA A 126 2.59 -1.06 -8.96
N PHE A 127 1.64 -0.12 -8.96
CA PHE A 127 1.16 0.57 -7.77
C PHE A 127 -0.34 0.35 -7.64
N LEU A 128 -0.73 -0.45 -6.65
CA LEU A 128 -2.10 -0.89 -6.41
C LEU A 128 -2.64 -0.24 -5.15
N ALA A 129 -3.91 0.10 -5.16
CA ALA A 129 -4.65 0.49 -3.98
C ALA A 129 -6.03 -0.19 -4.04
N PRO A 130 -6.60 -0.63 -2.90
CA PRO A 130 -7.99 -1.06 -2.88
C PRO A 130 -8.89 0.10 -3.34
N PRO A 131 -10.05 -0.18 -3.95
CA PRO A 131 -10.93 0.86 -4.47
C PRO A 131 -11.33 1.86 -3.37
N ALA A 132 -11.34 3.15 -3.72
CA ALA A 132 -11.70 4.21 -2.79
C ALA A 132 -13.15 4.03 -2.30
N GLY A 133 -13.37 4.21 -0.99
CA GLY A 133 -14.70 4.03 -0.37
C GLY A 133 -15.14 2.58 -0.22
N ALA A 134 -14.28 1.62 -0.57
CA ALA A 134 -14.60 0.22 -0.38
C ALA A 134 -14.61 -0.09 1.13
N GLY A 135 -15.71 -0.67 1.60
CA GLY A 135 -15.89 -1.00 3.02
C GLY A 135 -14.84 -2.00 3.53
N VAL A 136 -14.89 -2.30 4.83
CA VAL A 136 -13.97 -3.23 5.51
C VAL A 136 -13.74 -4.55 4.75
N THR A 137 -14.73 -5.03 3.99
CA THR A 137 -14.69 -6.24 3.16
C THR A 137 -13.68 -6.20 2.01
N ALA A 138 -13.49 -5.05 1.36
CA ALA A 138 -12.54 -4.88 0.25
C ALA A 138 -11.09 -4.78 0.71
N THR A 139 -10.89 -4.60 2.01
CA THR A 139 -9.58 -4.60 2.65
C THR A 139 -9.32 -5.89 3.41
N THR A 140 -9.93 -7.01 3.02
CA THR A 140 -9.64 -8.32 3.61
C THR A 140 -8.49 -8.99 2.85
N ALA A 141 -7.76 -9.90 3.52
CA ALA A 141 -6.68 -10.64 2.85
C ALA A 141 -7.15 -11.38 1.57
N PRO A 142 -8.33 -12.04 1.52
CA PRO A 142 -8.83 -12.65 0.28
C PRO A 142 -9.10 -11.65 -0.84
N ALA A 143 -9.69 -10.48 -0.54
CA ALA A 143 -9.93 -9.45 -1.55
C ALA A 143 -8.63 -8.89 -2.13
N LEU A 144 -7.62 -8.69 -1.27
CA LEU A 144 -6.29 -8.24 -1.70
C LEU A 144 -5.56 -9.33 -2.49
N LEU A 145 -5.71 -10.61 -2.15
CA LEU A 145 -5.17 -11.71 -2.96
C LEU A 145 -5.84 -11.77 -4.34
N ALA A 146 -7.15 -11.60 -4.43
CA ALA A 146 -7.85 -11.53 -5.72
C ALA A 146 -7.38 -10.34 -6.57
N LEU A 147 -7.13 -9.19 -5.94
CA LEU A 147 -6.51 -8.04 -6.62
C LEU A 147 -5.12 -8.40 -7.16
N LEU A 148 -4.25 -9.00 -6.34
CA LEU A 148 -2.92 -9.41 -6.78
C LEU A 148 -2.97 -10.44 -7.91
N ASP A 149 -3.89 -11.40 -7.84
CA ASP A 149 -4.10 -12.42 -8.88
C ASP A 149 -4.54 -11.81 -10.21
N GLY A 150 -5.49 -10.87 -10.18
CA GLY A 150 -5.95 -10.14 -11.37
C GLY A 150 -4.85 -9.31 -12.05
N HIS A 151 -3.75 -9.04 -11.34
CA HIS A 151 -2.55 -8.40 -11.89
C HIS A 151 -1.41 -9.38 -12.22
N GLY A 152 -1.66 -10.70 -12.17
CA GLY A 152 -0.65 -11.73 -12.45
C GLY A 152 0.48 -11.79 -11.42
N LEU A 153 0.24 -11.27 -10.22
CA LEU A 153 1.24 -11.20 -9.13
C LEU A 153 1.21 -12.44 -8.24
N LEU A 154 0.37 -13.44 -8.51
CA LEU A 154 0.36 -14.71 -7.82
C LEU A 154 0.73 -15.86 -8.77
N PRO A 155 1.30 -16.96 -8.26
CA PRO A 155 1.37 -18.20 -9.02
C PRO A 155 0.00 -18.70 -9.46
N PRO A 156 -0.12 -19.24 -10.69
CA PRO A 156 -1.31 -19.99 -11.06
C PRO A 156 -1.48 -21.12 -10.04
N GLY A 157 -2.71 -21.27 -9.57
CA GLY A 157 -3.10 -22.30 -8.61
C GLY A 157 -3.01 -23.72 -9.14
#